data_AF-A0A9W5L6L5-F1
#
_entry.id   AF-A0A9W5L6L5-F1
#
_cell.length_a   1.000
_cell.length_b   1.000
_cell.length_c   1.000
_cell.angle_alpha   90.00
_cell.angle_beta   90.00
_cell.angle_gamma   90.00
#
_symmetry.space_group_name_H-M   'P 1'
#
loop_
_entity.id
_entity.type
_entity.pdbx_description
1 polymer ?
#
loop_
_entity_poly.entity_id
_entity_poly.type
_entity_poly.pdbx_seq_one_letter_code
_entity_poly.pdbx_strand_id
1 'polypeptide(L)' 'MGYIEELRKVVGPRPLNLAGVAVAVFNEHGQIKETFFKGLFFSLLHVSMT' A
#
# COMPACT_ATOMS: atom_id res chain seq x y z
N MET A 1 1.20 12.59 13.29
CA MET A 1 1.39 12.63 11.84
C MET A 1 1.36 11.21 11.32
N GLY A 2 0.64 10.94 10.23
CA GLY A 2 0.55 9.59 9.66
C GLY A 2 1.81 9.20 8.89
N TYR A 3 2.03 7.91 8.67
CA TYR A 3 3.23 7.38 7.98
C TYR A 3 3.51 8.04 6.61
N ILE A 4 2.47 8.30 5.80
CA ILE A 4 2.62 8.99 4.49
C ILE A 4 3.18 10.40 4.66
N GLU A 5 2.74 11.10 5.70
CA GLU A 5 3.17 12.46 6.00
C GLU A 5 4.64 12.51 6.42
N GLU A 6 5.10 11.48 7.15
CA GLU A 6 6.53 11.31 7.46
C GLU A 6 7.36 11.01 6.21
N LEU A 7 6.89 10.13 5.32
CA LEU A 7 7.57 9.89 4.04
C LEU A 7 7.66 11.13 3.16
N ARG A 8 6.62 11.96 3.12
CA ARG A 8 6.61 13.18 2.31
C ARG A 8 7.69 14.17 2.72
N LYS A 9 8.08 14.19 4.00
CA LYS A 9 9.22 15.01 4.48
C LYS A 9 10.56 14.55 3.91
N VAL A 10 10.73 13.24 3.71
CA VAL A 10 12.00 12.65 3.22
C VAL A 10 12.06 12.62 1.69
N VAL A 11 10.98 12.17 1.05
CA VAL A 11 10.96 11.90 -0.40
C VAL A 11 10.59 13.15 -1.22
N GLY A 12 9.93 14.13 -0.58
CA GLY A 12 9.48 15.36 -1.21
C GLY A 12 8.30 15.15 -2.17
N PRO A 13 8.18 15.95 -3.24
CA PRO A 13 7.03 15.90 -4.16
C PRO A 13 7.08 14.70 -5.13
N ARG A 14 8.15 13.89 -5.11
CA ARG A 14 8.30 12.74 -6.01
C ARG A 14 7.14 11.74 -5.83
N PRO A 15 6.75 11.01 -6.89
CA PRO A 15 5.75 9.96 -6.77
C PRO A 15 6.13 8.93 -5.69
N LEU A 16 5.17 8.55 -4.85
CA LEU A 16 5.33 7.47 -3.90
C LEU A 16 4.73 6.21 -4.50
N ASN A 17 5.53 5.17 -4.68
CA ASN A 17 5.03 3.85 -5.03
C ASN A 17 4.62 3.14 -3.73
N LEU A 18 3.31 2.98 -3.51
CA LEU A 18 2.75 2.35 -2.32
C LEU A 18 2.30 0.93 -2.68
N ALA A 19 2.97 -0.06 -2.11
CA ALA A 19 2.55 -1.45 -2.20
C ALA A 19 1.62 -1.80 -1.03
N GLY A 20 0.60 -2.61 -1.30
CA GLY A 20 -0.36 -3.05 -0.32
C GLY A 20 -1.09 -4.32 -0.75
N VAL A 21 -1.66 -5.00 0.23
CA VAL A 21 -2.51 -6.18 0.02
C VAL A 21 -3.95 -5.80 0.37
N ALA A 22 -4.87 -6.11 -0.54
CA ALA A 22 -6.31 -6.04 -0.29
C ALA A 22 -6.88 -7.45 -0.28
N VAL A 23 -7.74 -7.75 0.70
CA VAL A 23 -8.45 -9.01 0.83
C VAL A 23 -9.94 -8.70 0.89
N ALA A 24 -10.75 -9.38 0.07
CA ALA A 24 -12.20 -9.33 0.14
C ALA A 24 -12.74 -10.72 0.51
N VAL A 25 -13.66 -10.75 1.48
CA VAL A 25 -14.37 -11.94 1.91
C VAL A 25 -15.77 -11.89 1.31
N PHE A 26 -16.16 -12.96 0.60
CA PHE A 26 -17.47 -13.09 -0.02
C PHE A 26 -18.34 -14.06 0.78
N ASN A 27 -19.66 -13.83 0.81
CA ASN A 27 -20.61 -14.78 1.35
C ASN A 27 -21.01 -15.85 0.31
N GLU A 28 -21.89 -16.75 0.71
CA GLU A 28 -22.39 -17.88 -0.10
C GLU A 28 -23.11 -17.43 -1.39
N HIS A 29 -23.64 -16.21 -1.39
CA HIS A 29 -24.31 -15.59 -2.53
C HIS A 29 -23.36 -14.78 -3.42
N GLY A 30 -22.04 -14.83 -3.16
CA GLY A 30 -21.04 -14.07 -3.91
C GLY A 30 -21.04 -12.57 -3.62
N GLN A 31 -21.66 -12.13 -2.52
CA GLN A 31 -21.67 -10.72 -2.10
C GLN A 31 -20.47 -10.42 -1.20
N ILE A 32 -19.93 -9.21 -1.30
CA ILE A 32 -18.85 -8.77 -0.40
C ILE A 32 -19.41 -8.69 1.02
N LYS A 33 -18.87 -9.53 1.90
CA LYS A 33 -19.17 -9.54 3.33
C LYS A 33 -18.23 -8.63 4.10
N GLU A 34 -16.95 -8.63 3.75
CA GLU A 34 -15.92 -7.85 4.43
C GLU A 34 -14.74 -7.54 3.52
N THR A 35 -14.06 -6.42 3.76
CA THR A 35 -12.85 -6.03 3.04
C THR A 35 -11.77 -5.58 4.00
N PHE A 36 -10.56 -6.10 3.84
CA PHE A 36 -9.37 -5.72 4.58
C PHE A 36 -8.35 -5.10 3.63
N PHE A 37 -7.76 -3.98 4.04
CA PHE A 37 -6.63 -3.38 3.34
C PHE A 37 -5.45 -3.28 4.30
N LYS A 38 -4.35 -3.95 3.98
CA LYS A 38 -3.09 -3.84 4.72
C LYS A 38 -2.00 -3.38 3.76
N GLY A 39 -1.64 -2.10 3.86
CA GLY A 39 -0.46 -1.57 3.18
C GLY A 39 0.80 -2.21 3.74
N LEU A 40 1.56 -2.95 2.93
CA LEU A 40 2.87 -3.46 3.31
C LEU A 40 3.89 -2.98 2.28
N PHE A 41 4.85 -2.22 2.80
CA PHE A 41 5.75 -1.33 2.10
C PHE A 41 6.93 -2.06 1.45
N PHE A 42 7.14 -1.82 0.15
CA PHE A 42 8.42 -2.08 -0.52
C PHE A 42 8.86 -0.82 -1.30
N SER A 43 9.76 -0.05 -0.71
CA SER A 43 10.67 0.84 -1.44
C SER A 43 12.09 0.38 -1.14
N LEU A 44 12.59 -0.62 -1.87
CA LEU A 44 14.03 -0.88 -1.88
C LEU A 44 14.58 -1.64 -3.10
N LEU A 45 13.79 -2.29 -3.97
CA LEU A 45 14.38 -3.21 -4.96
C LEU A 45 14.61 -2.70 -6.40
N HIS A 46 14.16 -1.49 -6.77
CA HIS A 46 14.27 -1.02 -8.18
C HIS A 46 15.25 0.14 -8.41
N VAL A 47 16.07 0.53 -7.43
CA VAL A 47 17.13 1.54 -7.66
C VAL A 47 18.54 0.94 -7.53
N SER A 48 18.65 -0.37 -7.25
CA SER A 48 19.95 -1.07 -7.21
C SER A 48 20.28 -1.87 -8.47
N MET A 49 19.49 -1.77 -9.54
CA MET A 49 19.82 -2.38 -10.84
C MET A 49 19.47 -1.45 -12.01
N THR A 50 20.25 -0.37 -12.15
CA THR A 50 20.72 0.24 -13.42
C THR A 50 21.59 1.43 -13.09
#